data_AF-A0AAF0J4Q4-F1
#
_entry.id   AF-A0AAF0J4Q4-F1
#
_cell.length_a   1.000
_cell.length_b   1.000
_cell.length_c   1.000
_cell.angle_alpha   90.00
_cell.angle_beta   90.00
_cell.angle_gamma   90.00
#
_symmetry.space_group_name_H-M   'P 1'
#
loop_
_entity.id
_entity.type
_entity.pdbx_description
1 polymer ?
#
loop_
_entity_poly.entity_id
_entity_poly.type
_entity_poly.pdbx_seq_one_letter_code
_entity_poly.pdbx_strand_id
1 'polypeptide(L)'
;MSEPTLETLDSFAGAQLRLTVAHSSFEAPEYGAQTETIVGRLWAYEPSQQLVVLETENKSALPQMMQRAAAAAVYAPATLSTTAGAHTPKNGGSYTGFKIVHASSIKNIALVEKGDAQKLSRVVAVDPAARTAREAYAVRKSMEKAERTGADVSELGQAVFDALSKTLPCRWHGTHIIVLDEVVVSGPEYDSERTYVPGLERAQVEALNNGEDVAVPNVERASAKARVWQRVVKVLDGERARLLL
;
A
#
# COMPACT_ATOMS: atom_id res chain seq x y z
N MET A 1 -29.15 -21.83 -25.95
CA MET A 1 -28.96 -22.31 -24.56
C MET A 1 -29.33 -21.15 -23.66
N SER A 2 -30.38 -21.31 -22.87
CA SER A 2 -30.92 -20.26 -22.01
C SER A 2 -29.92 -19.91 -20.91
N GLU A 3 -29.71 -18.61 -20.66
CA GLU A 3 -28.91 -18.16 -19.52
C GLU A 3 -29.53 -18.71 -18.23
N PRO A 4 -28.72 -19.17 -17.26
CA PRO A 4 -29.25 -19.64 -15.99
C PRO A 4 -29.93 -18.46 -15.29
N THR A 5 -31.26 -18.50 -15.18
CA THR A 5 -32.02 -17.46 -14.50
C THR A 5 -31.76 -17.51 -12.98
N LEU A 6 -31.94 -16.37 -12.31
CA LEU A 6 -31.88 -16.24 -10.84
C LEU A 6 -32.63 -17.38 -10.13
N GLU A 7 -33.84 -17.68 -10.60
CA GLU A 7 -34.70 -18.73 -10.05
C GLU A 7 -34.07 -20.13 -10.17
N THR A 8 -33.36 -20.39 -11.27
CA THR A 8 -32.65 -21.66 -11.49
C THR A 8 -31.47 -21.79 -10.53
N LEU A 9 -30.70 -20.72 -10.31
CA LEU A 9 -29.53 -20.75 -9.40
C LEU A 9 -29.93 -20.78 -7.93
N ASP A 10 -31.00 -20.07 -7.54
CA ASP A 10 -31.57 -20.15 -6.19
C ASP A 10 -32.05 -21.58 -5.87
N SER A 11 -32.55 -22.32 -6.88
CA SER A 11 -32.93 -23.73 -6.71
C SER A 11 -31.74 -24.66 -6.40
N PHE A 12 -30.51 -24.21 -6.72
CA PHE A 12 -29.27 -24.92 -6.46
C PHE A 12 -28.48 -24.35 -5.28
N ALA A 13 -29.09 -23.46 -4.48
CA ALA A 13 -28.42 -22.85 -3.34
C ALA A 13 -27.90 -23.92 -2.36
N GLY A 14 -26.61 -23.84 -2.02
CA GLY A 14 -25.95 -24.81 -1.15
C GLY A 14 -25.65 -26.17 -1.80
N ALA A 15 -26.07 -26.40 -3.05
CA ALA A 15 -25.83 -27.64 -3.78
C ALA A 15 -24.41 -27.71 -4.36
N GLN A 16 -23.90 -28.94 -4.51
CA GLN A 16 -22.64 -29.20 -5.19
C GLN A 16 -22.88 -29.21 -6.69
N LEU A 17 -22.26 -28.27 -7.40
CA LEU A 17 -22.39 -28.10 -8.84
C LEU A 17 -21.09 -28.44 -9.54
N ARG A 18 -21.22 -29.04 -10.72
CA ARG A 18 -20.16 -29.17 -11.71
C ARG A 18 -20.47 -28.19 -12.85
N LEU A 19 -19.63 -27.18 -13.02
CA LEU A 19 -19.71 -26.21 -14.10
C LEU A 19 -18.69 -26.56 -15.18
N THR A 20 -19.11 -26.54 -16.43
CA THR A 20 -18.19 -26.48 -17.57
C THR A 20 -18.12 -25.03 -18.03
N VAL A 21 -16.95 -24.42 -17.90
CA VAL A 21 -16.73 -23.00 -18.12
C VAL A 21 -15.79 -22.82 -19.31
N ALA A 22 -16.19 -22.03 -20.28
CA ALA A 22 -15.32 -21.65 -21.38
C ALA A 22 -14.46 -20.44 -21.00
N HIS A 23 -13.16 -20.54 -21.26
CA HIS A 23 -12.19 -19.46 -21.13
C HIS A 23 -11.58 -19.19 -22.49
N SER A 24 -11.37 -17.91 -22.78
CA SER A 24 -10.55 -17.51 -23.93
C SER A 24 -9.09 -17.81 -23.59
N SER A 25 -8.49 -18.81 -24.23
CA SER A 25 -7.05 -19.02 -24.16
C SER A 25 -6.34 -18.06 -25.12
N PHE A 26 -5.26 -17.46 -24.64
CA PHE A 26 -4.35 -16.63 -25.45
C PHE A 26 -2.99 -17.33 -25.65
N GLU A 27 -2.87 -18.63 -25.33
CA GLU A 27 -1.64 -19.40 -25.54
C GLU A 27 -1.62 -20.10 -26.90
N ALA A 28 -0.51 -19.96 -27.63
CA ALA A 28 -0.26 -20.65 -28.89
C ALA A 28 0.13 -22.14 -28.64
N PRO A 29 -0.18 -23.08 -29.55
CA PRO A 29 -0.73 -22.89 -30.90
C PRO A 29 -2.26 -22.97 -30.98
N GLU A 30 -2.93 -23.35 -29.88
CA GLU A 30 -4.39 -23.53 -29.84
C GLU A 30 -5.09 -22.27 -29.35
N TYR A 31 -5.20 -21.28 -30.23
CA TYR A 31 -6.12 -20.16 -30.03
C TYR A 31 -7.56 -20.67 -30.14
N GLY A 32 -8.17 -21.01 -29.00
CA GLY A 32 -9.51 -21.59 -28.94
C GLY A 32 -10.19 -21.39 -27.58
N ALA A 33 -11.51 -21.58 -27.57
CA ALA A 33 -12.28 -21.61 -26.33
C ALA A 33 -11.98 -22.91 -25.57
N GLN A 34 -11.02 -22.86 -24.63
CA GLN A 34 -10.78 -23.99 -23.76
C GLN A 34 -11.87 -24.07 -22.70
N THR A 35 -12.29 -25.29 -22.35
CA THR A 35 -13.28 -25.50 -21.30
C THR A 35 -12.61 -26.08 -20.05
N GLU A 36 -12.78 -25.41 -18.91
CA GLU A 36 -12.43 -25.95 -17.61
C GLU A 36 -13.67 -26.55 -16.95
N THR A 37 -13.51 -27.68 -16.25
CA THR A 37 -14.56 -28.20 -15.37
C THR A 37 -14.25 -27.81 -13.93
N ILE A 38 -15.18 -27.10 -13.29
CA ILE A 38 -15.09 -26.64 -11.91
C ILE A 38 -16.17 -27.35 -11.09
N VAL A 39 -15.78 -27.99 -9.99
CA VAL A 39 -16.71 -28.59 -9.04
C VAL A 39 -16.63 -27.83 -7.73
N GLY A 40 -17.78 -27.44 -7.20
CA GLY A 40 -17.87 -26.74 -5.92
C GLY A 40 -19.31 -26.48 -5.49
N ARG A 41 -19.48 -26.09 -4.23
CA ARG A 41 -20.77 -25.73 -3.64
C ARG A 41 -21.16 -24.32 -4.09
N LEU A 42 -22.40 -24.13 -4.55
CA LEU A 42 -22.89 -22.80 -4.86
C LEU A 42 -23.00 -21.96 -3.59
N TRP A 43 -22.17 -20.91 -3.50
CA TRP A 43 -22.04 -20.09 -2.29
C TRP A 43 -22.72 -18.72 -2.41
N ALA A 44 -22.55 -18.06 -3.55
CA ALA A 44 -23.22 -16.80 -3.84
C ALA A 44 -23.46 -16.62 -5.34
N TYR A 45 -24.43 -15.77 -5.65
CA TYR A 45 -24.69 -15.28 -6.99
C TYR A 45 -24.94 -13.78 -6.94
N GLU A 46 -24.34 -13.05 -7.88
CA GLU A 46 -24.50 -11.61 -8.03
C GLU A 46 -25.12 -11.35 -9.42
N PRO A 47 -26.39 -10.89 -9.49
CA PRO A 47 -27.11 -10.80 -10.75
C PRO A 47 -26.69 -9.64 -11.64
N SER A 48 -26.22 -8.52 -11.09
CA SER A 48 -25.94 -7.32 -11.89
C SER A 48 -24.69 -7.46 -12.77
N GLN A 49 -23.68 -8.19 -12.29
CA GLN A 49 -22.45 -8.56 -12.98
C GLN A 49 -22.45 -10.02 -13.42
N GLN A 50 -23.59 -10.73 -13.23
CA GLN A 50 -23.77 -12.13 -13.59
C GLN A 50 -22.65 -13.04 -13.04
N LEU A 51 -22.25 -12.86 -11.79
CA LEU A 51 -21.16 -13.64 -11.18
C LEU A 51 -21.71 -14.79 -10.35
N VAL A 52 -21.18 -15.98 -10.59
CA VAL A 52 -21.43 -17.20 -9.80
C VAL A 52 -20.19 -17.48 -8.96
N VAL A 53 -20.37 -17.65 -7.65
CA VAL A 53 -19.30 -17.98 -6.71
C VAL A 53 -19.49 -19.41 -6.22
N LEU A 54 -18.51 -20.26 -6.52
CA LEU A 54 -18.43 -21.62 -6.00
C LEU A 54 -17.41 -21.69 -4.88
N GLU A 55 -17.82 -22.25 -3.75
CA GLU A 55 -16.92 -22.76 -2.73
C GLU A 55 -16.38 -24.11 -3.20
N THR A 56 -15.12 -24.12 -3.63
CA THR A 56 -14.41 -25.33 -4.04
C THR A 56 -13.73 -25.96 -2.84
N GLU A 57 -13.61 -27.29 -2.84
CA GLU A 57 -12.85 -28.01 -1.83
C GLU A 57 -11.41 -27.48 -1.73
N ASN A 58 -10.83 -27.66 -0.55
CA ASN A 58 -9.52 -27.17 -0.15
C ASN A 58 -8.46 -27.60 -1.18
N LYS A 59 -8.02 -26.68 -2.05
CA LYS A 59 -6.87 -26.95 -2.92
C LYS A 59 -5.62 -26.95 -2.05
N SER A 60 -4.79 -27.98 -2.24
CA SER A 60 -3.47 -28.12 -1.60
C SER A 60 -2.71 -26.79 -1.55
N ALA A 61 -1.96 -26.57 -0.47
CA ALA A 61 -1.14 -25.39 -0.23
C ALA A 61 -0.49 -24.82 -1.51
N LEU A 62 -0.44 -23.48 -1.62
CA LEU A 62 0.18 -22.79 -2.77
C LEU A 62 1.54 -23.43 -3.10
N PRO A 63 1.87 -23.64 -4.40
CA PRO A 63 3.19 -24.09 -4.80
C PRO A 63 4.28 -23.23 -4.16
N GLN A 64 5.39 -23.84 -3.72
CA GLN A 64 6.45 -23.17 -2.93
C GLN A 64 6.96 -21.86 -3.57
N MET A 65 6.93 -21.78 -4.89
CA MET A 65 7.31 -20.60 -5.67
C MET A 65 6.34 -19.42 -5.50
N MET A 66 5.05 -19.69 -5.29
CA MET A 66 3.99 -18.70 -5.09
C MET A 66 3.79 -18.33 -3.62
N GLN A 67 4.35 -19.07 -2.67
CA GLN A 67 4.25 -18.79 -1.24
C GLN A 67 4.94 -17.48 -0.82
N ARG A 68 5.84 -16.93 -1.65
CA ARG A 68 6.54 -15.67 -1.37
C ARG A 68 5.77 -14.42 -1.82
N ALA A 69 4.66 -14.56 -2.53
CA ALA A 69 3.86 -13.42 -2.98
C ALA A 69 3.05 -12.82 -1.82
N ALA A 70 2.84 -11.50 -1.81
CA ALA A 70 2.02 -10.83 -0.80
C ALA A 70 0.58 -11.42 -0.72
N ALA A 71 0.03 -11.88 -1.85
CA ALA A 71 -1.27 -12.54 -1.93
C ALA A 71 -1.30 -13.93 -1.26
N ALA A 72 -0.13 -14.55 -1.00
CA ALA A 72 -0.04 -15.88 -0.38
C ALA A 72 -0.43 -15.87 1.11
N ALA A 73 -0.43 -14.70 1.76
CA ALA A 73 -0.87 -14.55 3.15
C ALA A 73 -2.32 -15.04 3.38
N VAL A 74 -3.15 -15.06 2.33
CA VAL A 74 -4.53 -15.56 2.39
C VAL A 74 -4.60 -17.09 2.39
N TYR A 75 -3.56 -17.77 1.91
CA TYR A 75 -3.50 -19.23 1.75
C TYR A 75 -2.65 -19.92 2.83
N ALA A 76 -2.01 -19.17 3.72
CA ALA A 76 -1.20 -19.76 4.78
C ALA A 76 -2.11 -20.46 5.80
N PRO A 77 -1.94 -21.78 6.05
CA PRO A 77 -2.59 -22.42 7.18
C PRO A 77 -2.20 -21.65 8.45
N ALA A 78 -3.16 -21.41 9.34
CA ALA A 78 -2.95 -20.69 10.60
C ALA A 78 -2.08 -21.52 11.56
N THR A 79 -0.79 -21.65 11.25
CA THR A 79 0.22 -22.26 12.10
C THR A 79 1.46 -21.40 11.99
N LEU A 80 1.42 -20.22 12.63
CA LEU A 80 2.56 -19.48 13.20
C LEU A 80 2.07 -18.09 13.63
N SER A 81 1.35 -18.06 14.76
CA SER A 81 1.11 -16.85 15.51
C SER A 81 2.39 -16.44 16.24
N THR A 82 3.21 -15.58 15.63
CA THR A 82 4.02 -14.61 16.39
C THR A 82 4.45 -13.47 15.48
N THR A 83 3.66 -12.41 15.44
CA THR A 83 4.10 -11.00 15.52
C THR A 83 2.86 -10.10 15.44
N ALA A 84 2.82 -9.13 16.34
CA ALA A 84 1.66 -8.34 16.69
C ALA A 84 1.14 -7.46 15.52
N GLY A 85 -0.19 -7.39 15.36
CA GLY A 85 -0.83 -6.25 14.68
C GLY A 85 -1.98 -6.53 13.71
N ALA A 86 -2.23 -7.77 13.29
CA ALA A 86 -3.31 -8.08 12.34
C ALA A 86 -4.50 -8.77 13.04
N HIS A 87 -5.72 -8.28 12.82
CA HIS A 87 -6.95 -8.94 13.25
C HIS A 87 -7.01 -10.38 12.70
N THR A 88 -6.67 -11.35 13.54
CA THR A 88 -6.83 -12.78 13.26
C THR A 88 -8.31 -13.17 13.40
N PRO A 89 -8.95 -13.72 12.37
CA PRO A 89 -10.23 -14.38 12.54
C PRO A 89 -10.04 -15.64 13.42
N LYS A 90 -10.77 -15.72 14.53
CA LYS A 90 -10.67 -16.77 15.56
C LYS A 90 -11.32 -18.11 15.16
N ASN A 91 -11.11 -18.62 13.95
CA ASN A 91 -11.56 -19.98 13.61
C ASN A 91 -10.48 -20.74 12.83
N GLY A 92 -9.94 -21.79 13.45
CA GLY A 92 -9.12 -22.82 12.81
C GLY A 92 -9.97 -23.74 11.93
N GLY A 93 -10.68 -23.17 10.95
CA GLY A 93 -11.37 -23.91 9.92
C GLY A 93 -10.43 -24.25 8.77
N SER A 94 -10.64 -25.40 8.14
CA SER A 94 -10.12 -25.67 6.79
C SER A 94 -10.46 -24.48 5.89
N TYR A 95 -9.47 -23.82 5.29
CA TYR A 95 -9.74 -22.77 4.30
C TYR A 95 -10.39 -23.43 3.08
N THR A 96 -11.61 -23.02 2.74
CA THR A 96 -12.25 -23.44 1.50
C THR A 96 -11.82 -22.50 0.38
N GLY A 97 -11.52 -23.07 -0.79
CA GLY A 97 -11.17 -22.26 -1.95
C GLY A 97 -12.45 -21.65 -2.55
N PHE A 98 -12.35 -20.50 -3.19
CA PHE A 98 -13.47 -19.94 -3.95
C PHE A 98 -13.08 -19.77 -5.41
N LYS A 99 -14.00 -20.11 -6.32
CA LYS A 99 -13.91 -19.76 -7.73
C LYS A 99 -15.07 -18.86 -8.11
N ILE A 100 -14.73 -17.75 -8.77
CA ILE A 100 -15.68 -16.78 -9.30
C ILE A 100 -15.73 -16.98 -10.82
N VAL A 101 -16.94 -17.18 -11.35
CA VAL A 101 -17.19 -17.47 -12.75
C VAL A 101 -18.25 -16.51 -13.27
N HIS A 102 -18.01 -15.91 -14.44
CA HIS A 102 -19.04 -15.12 -15.12
C HIS A 102 -20.08 -16.05 -15.77
N ALA A 103 -21.37 -15.77 -15.61
CA ALA A 103 -22.44 -16.67 -16.02
C ALA A 103 -22.43 -16.93 -17.54
N SER A 104 -22.07 -15.94 -18.36
CA SER A 104 -21.95 -16.10 -19.82
C SER A 104 -20.84 -17.08 -20.26
N SER A 105 -19.85 -17.33 -19.40
CA SER A 105 -18.79 -18.31 -19.63
C SER A 105 -19.25 -19.73 -19.35
N ILE A 106 -20.36 -19.93 -18.63
CA ILE A 106 -20.87 -21.25 -18.25
C ILE A 106 -21.55 -21.89 -19.46
N LYS A 107 -21.03 -23.04 -19.89
CA LYS A 107 -21.60 -23.84 -21.00
C LYS A 107 -22.53 -24.93 -20.50
N ASN A 108 -22.25 -25.49 -19.33
CA ASN A 108 -23.05 -26.56 -18.74
C ASN A 108 -23.05 -26.44 -17.21
N ILE A 109 -24.20 -26.76 -16.61
CA ILE A 109 -24.38 -26.89 -15.17
C ILE A 109 -24.93 -28.29 -14.89
N ALA A 110 -24.20 -29.07 -14.10
CA ALA A 110 -24.65 -30.37 -13.63
C ALA A 110 -24.72 -30.38 -12.10
N LEU A 111 -25.87 -30.77 -11.57
CA LEU A 111 -26.05 -31.04 -10.14
C LEU A 111 -25.31 -32.33 -9.78
N VAL A 112 -24.34 -32.24 -8.87
CA VAL A 112 -23.58 -33.39 -8.38
C VAL A 112 -24.23 -33.94 -7.12
N GLU A 113 -24.49 -33.07 -6.15
CA GLU A 113 -25.15 -33.43 -4.88
C GLU A 113 -26.11 -32.32 -4.46
N LYS A 114 -27.28 -32.71 -3.96
CA LYS A 114 -28.23 -31.77 -3.37
C LYS A 114 -27.73 -31.38 -1.98
N GLY A 115 -27.53 -30.08 -1.76
CA GLY A 115 -27.16 -29.56 -0.46
C GLY A 115 -28.37 -29.23 0.40
N ASP A 116 -28.14 -29.04 1.70
CA ASP A 116 -29.12 -28.41 2.57
C ASP A 116 -29.45 -27.01 2.08
N ALA A 117 -30.71 -26.60 2.21
CA ALA A 117 -31.20 -25.30 1.77
C ALA A 117 -30.51 -24.18 2.57
N GLN A 118 -29.41 -23.66 2.03
CA GLN A 118 -28.69 -22.54 2.59
C GLN A 118 -29.02 -21.28 1.79
N LYS A 119 -29.48 -20.23 2.47
CA LYS A 119 -29.73 -18.93 1.84
C LYS A 119 -28.39 -18.38 1.32
N LEU A 120 -28.31 -18.15 0.01
CA LEU A 120 -27.10 -17.59 -0.62
C LEU A 120 -26.76 -16.23 -0.01
N SER A 121 -25.47 -16.03 0.27
CA SER A 121 -24.99 -14.73 0.76
C SER A 121 -25.00 -13.74 -0.41
N ARG A 122 -25.70 -12.62 -0.27
CA ARG A 122 -25.65 -11.56 -1.28
C ARG A 122 -24.33 -10.81 -1.16
N VAL A 123 -23.62 -10.70 -2.28
CA VAL A 123 -22.48 -9.78 -2.40
C VAL A 123 -23.03 -8.36 -2.31
N VAL A 124 -22.68 -7.64 -1.26
CA VAL A 124 -23.12 -6.25 -1.07
C VAL A 124 -22.27 -5.35 -1.96
N ALA A 125 -22.93 -4.50 -2.75
CA ALA A 125 -22.25 -3.50 -3.54
C ALA A 125 -21.44 -2.56 -2.62
N VAL A 126 -20.17 -2.35 -2.96
CA VAL A 126 -19.31 -1.40 -2.24
C VAL A 126 -19.72 0.01 -2.66
N ASP A 127 -20.01 0.88 -1.69
CA ASP A 127 -20.34 2.28 -1.94
C ASP A 127 -19.24 2.99 -2.77
N PRO A 128 -19.55 3.51 -3.98
CA PRO A 128 -18.56 4.16 -4.82
C PRO A 128 -17.95 5.40 -4.16
N ALA A 129 -18.71 6.15 -3.37
CA ALA A 129 -18.19 7.35 -2.69
C ALA A 129 -17.12 6.97 -1.64
N ALA A 130 -17.39 5.91 -0.86
CA ALA A 130 -16.41 5.36 0.07
C ALA A 130 -15.14 4.85 -0.64
N ARG A 131 -15.23 4.31 -1.86
CA ARG A 131 -14.06 3.89 -2.64
C ARG A 131 -13.21 5.07 -3.05
N THR A 132 -13.81 6.11 -3.64
CA THR A 132 -13.09 7.32 -4.06
C THR A 132 -12.44 8.02 -2.87
N ALA A 133 -13.12 8.08 -1.71
CA ALA A 133 -12.54 8.66 -0.50
C ALA A 133 -11.32 7.87 0.02
N ARG A 134 -11.39 6.53 0.01
CA ARG A 134 -10.25 5.67 0.40
C ARG A 134 -9.08 5.80 -0.56
N GLU A 135 -9.35 5.88 -1.86
CA GLU A 135 -8.35 6.09 -2.89
C GLU A 135 -7.65 7.44 -2.72
N ALA A 136 -8.41 8.54 -2.61
CA ALA A 136 -7.85 9.87 -2.41
C ALA A 136 -6.99 9.96 -1.14
N TYR A 137 -7.42 9.32 -0.05
CA TYR A 137 -6.63 9.23 1.18
C TYR A 137 -5.32 8.45 0.98
N ALA A 138 -5.38 7.30 0.29
CA ALA A 138 -4.20 6.49 0.00
C ALA A 138 -3.19 7.25 -0.89
N VAL A 139 -3.69 7.97 -1.91
CA VAL A 139 -2.88 8.84 -2.78
C VAL A 139 -2.21 9.93 -1.95
N ARG A 140 -2.96 10.69 -1.17
CA ARG A 140 -2.40 11.74 -0.31
C ARG A 140 -1.32 11.21 0.63
N LYS A 141 -1.59 10.10 1.31
CA LYS A 141 -0.61 9.46 2.22
C LYS A 141 0.65 8.99 1.48
N SER A 142 0.50 8.51 0.25
CA SER A 142 1.65 8.11 -0.58
C SER A 142 2.47 9.31 -1.04
N MET A 143 1.83 10.42 -1.40
CA MET A 143 2.48 11.69 -1.75
C MET A 143 3.24 12.26 -0.56
N GLU A 144 2.60 12.34 0.63
CA GLU A 144 3.26 12.76 1.87
C GLU A 144 4.49 11.89 2.19
N LYS A 145 4.40 10.57 1.95
CA LYS A 145 5.56 9.69 2.14
C LYS A 145 6.67 9.95 1.13
N ALA A 146 6.31 10.16 -0.14
CA ALA A 146 7.26 10.45 -1.20
C ALA A 146 7.98 11.79 -0.97
N GLU A 147 7.26 12.84 -0.56
CA GLU A 147 7.83 14.16 -0.22
C GLU A 147 8.80 14.12 0.96
N ARG A 148 8.69 13.12 1.83
CA ARG A 148 9.62 12.91 2.96
C ARG A 148 10.85 12.11 2.58
N THR A 149 10.81 11.36 1.48
CA THR A 149 11.94 10.55 1.00
C THR A 149 12.77 11.36 0.02
N GLY A 150 14.05 11.59 0.35
CA GLY A 150 14.96 12.26 -0.57
C GLY A 150 15.30 11.37 -1.77
N ALA A 151 15.37 11.96 -2.96
CA ALA A 151 15.86 11.28 -4.15
C ALA A 151 17.40 11.29 -4.16
N ASP A 152 18.03 10.12 -4.30
CA ASP A 152 19.49 9.95 -4.38
C ASP A 152 20.26 10.53 -3.18
N VAL A 153 19.64 10.50 -1.99
CA VAL A 153 20.25 10.99 -0.74
C VAL A 153 20.91 9.86 0.05
N SER A 154 21.95 10.20 0.81
CA SER A 154 22.59 9.27 1.73
C SER A 154 21.70 8.97 2.94
N GLU A 155 21.99 7.86 3.65
CA GLU A 155 21.29 7.51 4.90
C GLU A 155 21.38 8.64 5.93
N LEU A 156 22.54 9.32 6.02
CA LEU A 156 22.72 10.51 6.83
C LEU A 156 21.75 11.63 6.42
N GLY A 157 21.65 11.93 5.12
CA GLY A 157 20.72 12.93 4.62
C GLY A 157 19.28 12.65 5.02
N GLN A 158 18.83 11.42 4.84
CA GLN A 158 17.48 11.00 5.22
C GLN A 158 17.26 11.10 6.75
N ALA A 159 18.22 10.64 7.55
CA ALA A 159 18.16 10.72 9.01
C ALA A 159 18.07 12.17 9.52
N VAL A 160 18.88 13.06 8.94
CA VAL A 160 18.86 14.51 9.23
C VAL A 160 17.50 15.11 8.87
N PHE A 161 16.97 14.81 7.69
CA PHE A 161 15.64 15.28 7.28
C PHE A 161 14.54 14.79 8.24
N ASP A 162 14.57 13.51 8.61
CA ASP A 162 13.60 12.92 9.55
C ASP A 162 13.72 13.50 10.96
N ALA A 163 14.92 13.87 11.41
CA ALA A 163 15.13 14.55 12.68
C ALA A 163 14.60 15.99 12.66
N LEU A 164 14.93 16.76 11.61
CA LEU A 164 14.49 18.15 11.44
C LEU A 164 12.97 18.25 11.27
N SER A 165 12.38 17.41 10.41
CA SER A 165 10.95 17.42 10.07
C SER A 165 10.02 17.13 11.26
N LYS A 166 10.55 16.63 12.38
CA LYS A 166 9.77 16.44 13.63
C LYS A 166 9.41 17.77 14.30
N THR A 167 10.21 18.81 14.12
CA THR A 167 10.10 20.05 14.89
C THR A 167 10.10 21.31 14.04
N LEU A 168 10.59 21.23 12.81
CA LEU A 168 10.69 22.34 11.87
C LEU A 168 10.09 21.94 10.52
N PRO A 169 9.31 22.83 9.87
CA PRO A 169 8.94 22.64 8.47
C PRO A 169 10.21 22.52 7.61
N CYS A 170 10.32 21.45 6.84
CA CYS A 170 11.39 21.25 5.89
C CYS A 170 10.91 20.52 4.64
N ARG A 171 11.67 20.65 3.57
CA ARG A 171 11.45 19.93 2.31
C ARG A 171 12.77 19.59 1.64
N TRP A 172 12.73 18.62 0.75
CA TRP A 172 13.81 18.34 -0.18
C TRP A 172 13.83 19.37 -1.31
N HIS A 173 15.04 19.75 -1.74
CA HIS A 173 15.30 20.49 -2.96
C HIS A 173 16.50 19.87 -3.66
N GLY A 174 16.23 18.94 -4.59
CA GLY A 174 17.26 18.03 -5.09
C GLY A 174 17.84 17.21 -3.94
N THR A 175 19.16 17.27 -3.76
CA THR A 175 19.89 16.63 -2.65
C THR A 175 20.04 17.53 -1.42
N HIS A 176 19.47 18.74 -1.43
CA HIS A 176 19.54 19.69 -0.32
C HIS A 176 18.28 19.65 0.54
N ILE A 177 18.41 19.98 1.82
CA ILE A 177 17.27 20.15 2.71
C ILE A 177 17.06 21.64 2.95
N ILE A 178 15.85 22.13 2.67
CA ILE A 178 15.44 23.50 2.95
C ILE A 178 14.61 23.50 4.22
N VAL A 179 15.08 24.20 5.25
CA VAL A 179 14.42 24.31 6.55
C VAL A 179 13.82 25.70 6.67
N LEU A 180 12.52 25.78 6.96
CA LEU A 180 11.76 27.03 7.14
C LEU A 180 11.85 28.03 5.97
N ASP A 181 12.26 27.60 4.76
CA ASP A 181 12.59 28.51 3.65
C ASP A 181 13.74 29.49 3.93
N GLU A 182 14.52 29.21 4.98
CA GLU A 182 15.53 30.14 5.51
C GLU A 182 16.93 29.53 5.55
N VAL A 183 17.06 28.23 5.79
CA VAL A 183 18.35 27.55 5.96
C VAL A 183 18.48 26.43 4.94
N VAL A 184 19.66 26.34 4.31
CA VAL A 184 20.00 25.30 3.35
C VAL A 184 21.02 24.36 3.97
N VAL A 185 20.67 23.09 4.12
CA VAL A 185 21.61 22.00 4.46
C VAL A 185 22.07 21.36 3.16
N SER A 186 23.35 21.46 2.87
CA SER A 186 23.88 21.03 1.58
C SER A 186 24.24 19.54 1.58
N GLY A 187 23.53 18.75 0.76
CA GLY A 187 23.99 17.40 0.39
C GLY A 187 25.18 17.43 -0.60
N PRO A 188 25.76 16.25 -0.93
CA PRO A 188 25.44 14.92 -0.42
C PRO A 188 26.12 14.57 0.92
N GLU A 189 27.06 15.42 1.36
CA GLU A 189 27.85 15.19 2.59
C GLU A 189 27.08 15.58 3.86
N TYR A 190 26.15 16.54 3.76
CA TYR A 190 25.36 17.05 4.89
C TYR A 190 26.27 17.48 6.05
N ASP A 191 27.13 18.46 5.77
CA ASP A 191 28.08 19.01 6.74
C ASP A 191 27.60 20.35 7.29
N SER A 192 27.91 20.63 8.56
CA SER A 192 27.63 21.91 9.19
C SER A 192 28.40 23.04 8.51
N GLU A 193 29.58 22.76 7.97
CA GLU A 193 30.38 23.74 7.23
C GLU A 193 29.74 24.21 5.91
N ARG A 194 28.98 23.32 5.26
CA ARG A 194 28.25 23.63 4.02
C ARG A 194 26.80 24.02 4.24
N THR A 195 26.37 24.10 5.50
CA THR A 195 25.04 24.56 5.90
C THR A 195 25.05 26.07 6.06
N TYR A 196 24.17 26.78 5.36
CA TYR A 196 24.21 28.26 5.32
C TYR A 196 22.81 28.88 5.30
N VAL A 197 22.77 30.18 5.60
CA VAL A 197 21.58 31.02 5.44
C VAL A 197 21.78 31.87 4.18
N PRO A 198 20.93 31.76 3.15
CA PRO A 198 21.07 32.58 1.96
C PRO A 198 21.05 34.08 2.30
N GLY A 199 22.03 34.81 1.78
CA GLY A 199 22.19 36.26 2.03
C GLY A 199 22.94 36.62 3.31
N LEU A 200 23.38 35.65 4.12
CA LEU A 200 24.26 35.89 5.27
C LEU A 200 25.58 35.15 5.11
N GLU A 201 26.68 35.82 5.40
CA GLU A 201 27.97 35.18 5.57
C GLU A 201 28.06 34.45 6.90
N ARG A 202 28.89 33.41 6.98
CA ARG A 202 29.03 32.59 8.19
C ARG A 202 29.41 33.41 9.42
N ALA A 203 30.35 34.34 9.29
CA ALA A 203 30.75 35.22 10.39
C ALA A 203 29.59 36.10 10.89
N GLN A 204 28.71 36.56 9.99
CA GLN A 204 27.52 37.33 10.35
C GLN A 204 26.50 36.46 11.09
N VAL A 205 26.28 35.22 10.64
CA VAL A 205 25.39 34.26 11.32
C VAL A 205 25.88 33.96 12.75
N GLU A 206 27.18 33.75 12.90
CA GLU A 206 27.81 33.47 14.21
C GLU A 206 27.71 34.68 15.16
N ALA A 207 28.06 35.89 14.68
CA ALA A 207 27.93 37.12 15.45
C ALA A 207 26.47 37.40 15.88
N LEU A 208 25.50 37.20 14.97
CA LEU A 208 24.07 37.33 15.29
C LEU A 208 23.60 36.31 16.33
N ASN A 209 24.15 35.09 16.32
CA ASN A 209 23.87 34.08 17.35
C ASN A 209 24.46 34.45 18.71
N ASN A 210 25.61 35.13 18.72
CA ASN A 210 26.23 35.66 19.94
C ASN A 210 25.51 36.90 20.48
N GLY A 211 24.52 37.42 19.75
CA GLY A 211 23.75 38.61 20.14
C GLY A 211 24.43 39.93 19.79
N GLU A 212 25.43 39.90 18.90
CA GLU A 212 26.08 41.10 18.39
C GLU A 212 25.16 41.84 17.42
N ASP A 213 25.22 43.18 17.46
CA ASP A 213 24.47 44.03 16.53
C ASP A 213 25.24 44.15 15.22
N VAL A 214 24.94 43.24 14.29
CA VAL A 214 25.54 43.20 12.96
C VAL A 214 24.58 43.83 11.95
N ALA A 215 25.03 44.89 11.28
CA ALA A 215 24.27 45.48 10.19
C ALA A 215 24.25 44.53 8.99
N VAL A 216 23.09 43.92 8.71
CA VAL A 216 22.90 43.08 7.53
C VAL A 216 21.86 43.70 6.59
N PRO A 217 22.30 44.51 5.61
CA PRO A 217 21.38 45.12 4.67
C PRO A 217 20.69 44.03 3.83
N ASN A 218 19.38 44.19 3.61
CA ASN A 218 18.53 43.33 2.75
C ASN A 218 18.18 41.93 3.30
N VAL A 219 18.52 41.60 4.55
CA VAL A 219 18.09 40.34 5.18
C VAL A 219 17.15 40.61 6.34
N GLU A 220 15.86 40.40 6.10
CA GLU A 220 14.86 40.51 7.16
C GLU A 220 15.04 39.42 8.22
N ARG A 221 14.85 39.82 9.48
CA ARG A 221 14.87 38.92 10.65
C ARG A 221 16.16 38.08 10.74
N ALA A 222 17.30 38.65 10.36
CA ALA A 222 18.59 37.96 10.32
C ALA A 222 18.93 37.20 11.63
N SER A 223 18.71 37.81 12.80
CA SER A 223 18.94 37.14 14.09
C SER A 223 18.03 35.93 14.31
N ALA A 224 16.81 35.93 13.78
CA ALA A 224 15.92 34.76 13.86
C ALA A 224 16.43 33.62 12.97
N LYS A 225 16.84 33.95 11.74
CA LYS A 225 17.43 32.98 10.80
C LYS A 225 18.71 32.36 11.38
N ALA A 226 19.55 33.16 12.03
CA ALA A 226 20.76 32.67 12.71
C ALA A 226 20.44 31.63 13.80
N ARG A 227 19.39 31.86 14.60
CA ARG A 227 18.90 30.90 15.62
C ARG A 227 18.31 29.63 15.02
N VAL A 228 17.69 29.73 13.83
CA VAL A 228 17.23 28.54 13.09
C VAL A 228 18.45 27.76 12.61
N TRP A 229 19.43 28.42 11.98
CA TRP A 229 20.68 27.80 11.54
C TRP A 229 21.41 27.07 12.68
N GLN A 230 21.52 27.70 13.87
CA GLN A 230 22.14 27.07 15.03
C GLN A 230 21.43 25.76 15.45
N ARG A 231 20.09 25.76 15.43
CA ARG A 231 19.30 24.57 15.73
C ARG A 231 19.50 23.48 14.69
N VAL A 232 19.55 23.86 13.41
CA VAL A 232 19.79 22.94 12.29
C VAL A 232 21.17 22.30 12.42
N VAL A 233 22.22 23.08 12.61
CA VAL A 233 23.60 22.58 12.79
C VAL A 233 23.68 21.62 13.98
N LYS A 234 23.05 21.96 15.11
CA LYS A 234 23.03 21.07 16.29
C LYS A 234 22.37 19.72 16.01
N VAL A 235 21.27 19.70 15.25
CA VAL A 235 20.61 18.44 14.85
C VAL A 235 21.49 17.66 13.89
N LEU A 236 22.10 18.35 12.92
CA LEU A 236 22.98 17.76 11.91
C LEU A 236 24.18 17.07 12.55
N ASP A 237 24.91 17.78 13.42
CA ASP A 237 26.07 17.24 14.13
C ASP A 237 25.67 16.06 15.04
N GLY A 238 24.48 16.14 15.65
CA GLY A 238 23.92 15.06 16.48
C GLY A 238 23.63 13.78 15.70
N GLU A 239 22.98 13.88 14.54
CA GLU A 239 22.71 12.72 13.68
C GLU A 239 24.00 12.17 13.05
N ARG A 240 24.95 13.03 12.70
CA ARG A 240 26.26 12.61 12.20
C ARG A 240 27.06 11.86 13.25
N ALA A 241 27.08 12.35 14.49
CA ALA A 241 27.69 11.63 15.61
C ALA A 241 27.01 10.29 15.88
N ARG A 242 25.67 10.21 15.74
CA ARG A 242 24.91 8.97 15.95
C ARG A 242 25.20 7.88 14.91
N LEU A 243 25.45 8.24 13.65
CA LEU A 243 25.71 7.28 12.57
C LEU A 243 27.19 6.89 12.40
N LEU A 244 28.12 7.64 13.01
CA LEU A 244 29.56 7.33 13.01
C LEU A 244 30.00 6.49 14.23
N LEU A 245 29.08 6.16 15.14
CA LEU A 245 29.27 5.27 16.29
C LEU A 245 28.75 3.87 15.97
#